data_AF-A0A4V6QPF3-F1
#
_entry.id   AF-A0A4V6QPF3-F1
#
_cell.length_a   1.000
_cell.length_b   1.000
_cell.length_c   1.000
_cell.angle_alpha   90.00
_cell.angle_beta   90.00
_cell.angle_gamma   90.00
#
_symmetry.space_group_name_H-M   'P 1'
#
loop_
_entity.id
_entity.type
_entity.pdbx_description
1 polymer ?
#
loop_
_entity_poly.entity_id
_entity_poly.type
_entity_poly.pdbx_seq_one_letter_code
_entity_poly.pdbx_strand_id
1 'polypeptide(L)' 'MIISSAQCRAGRALIGWSQDQLADASKVAKATIAVFETGKRTPYDRTLGDVRAALEAAGVIFVEENGEGPGVRLRKVR' A
#
# COMPACT_ATOMS: atom_id res chain seq x y z
N MET A 1 5.32 -10.79 -3.88
CA MET A 1 4.83 -10.48 -2.51
C MET A 1 3.50 -9.75 -2.59
N ILE A 2 2.56 -10.18 -1.75
CA ILE A 2 1.28 -9.51 -1.50
C ILE A 2 1.46 -8.57 -0.31
N ILE A 3 0.98 -7.32 -0.42
CA ILE A 3 1.07 -6.34 0.68
C ILE A 3 -0.01 -6.61 1.73
N SER A 4 0.33 -6.39 3.01
CA SER A 4 -0.64 -6.46 4.11
C SER A 4 -1.45 -5.16 4.26
N SER A 5 -2.59 -5.23 4.96
CA SER A 5 -3.40 -4.05 5.30
C SER A 5 -2.64 -3.05 6.16
N ALA A 6 -1.75 -3.52 7.03
CA ALA A 6 -0.87 -2.68 7.84
C ALA A 6 0.16 -1.94 6.96
N GLN A 7 0.84 -2.64 6.05
CA GLN A 7 1.80 -2.01 5.13
C GLN A 7 1.12 -1.04 4.16
N CYS A 8 -0.11 -1.32 3.72
CA CYS A 8 -0.89 -0.37 2.90
C CYS A 8 -1.13 0.95 3.65
N ARG A 9 -1.66 0.87 4.87
CA ARG A 9 -1.91 2.07 5.71
C ARG A 9 -0.62 2.82 6.01
N ALA A 10 0.44 2.10 6.37
CA ALA A 10 1.73 2.69 6.68
C ALA A 10 2.36 3.37 5.45
N GLY A 11 2.37 2.70 4.29
CA GLY A 11 2.88 3.24 3.04
C GLY A 11 2.13 4.51 2.62
N ARG A 12 0.80 4.48 2.72
CA ARG A 12 -0.05 5.64 2.45
C ARG A 12 0.24 6.81 3.40
N ALA A 13 0.42 6.53 4.70
CA ALA A 13 0.77 7.55 5.69
C ALA A 13 2.15 8.17 5.44
N LEU A 14 3.15 7.37 5.03
CA LEU A 14 4.50 7.85 4.73
C LEU A 14 4.52 8.91 3.62
N ILE A 15 3.65 8.79 2.63
CA ILE A 15 3.54 9.72 1.49
C ILE A 15 2.41 10.76 1.68
N GLY A 16 1.77 10.79 2.85
CA GLY A 16 0.71 11.76 3.17
C GLY A 16 -0.56 11.62 2.32
N TRP A 17 -0.85 10.43 1.80
CA TRP A 17 -2.01 10.22 0.93
C TRP A 17 -3.30 9.92 1.70
N SER A 18 -4.42 10.43 1.20
CA SER A 18 -5.76 9.97 1.57
C SER A 18 -6.11 8.65 0.86
N GLN A 19 -7.18 7.97 1.31
CA GLN A 19 -7.70 6.78 0.61
C GLN A 19 -8.17 7.11 -0.81
N ASP A 20 -8.66 8.33 -1.05
CA ASP A 20 -9.08 8.79 -2.39
C ASP A 20 -7.87 8.94 -3.31
N GLN A 21 -6.78 9.54 -2.84
CA GLN A 21 -5.55 9.68 -3.64
C GLN A 21 -4.95 8.31 -4.01
N LEU A 22 -5.00 7.35 -3.08
CA LEU A 22 -4.57 5.98 -3.38
C LEU A 22 -5.52 5.29 -4.37
N ALA A 23 -6.83 5.53 -4.27
CA ALA A 23 -7.83 5.02 -5.20
C ALA A 23 -7.57 5.52 -6.63
N ASP A 24 -7.35 6.83 -6.78
CA ASP A 24 -7.07 7.46 -8.06
C ASP A 24 -5.77 6.94 -8.68
N ALA A 25 -4.70 6.83 -7.87
CA ALA A 25 -3.40 6.39 -8.34
C ALA A 25 -3.37 4.89 -8.71
N SER A 26 -4.06 4.04 -7.95
CA SER A 26 -4.11 2.58 -8.19
C SER A 26 -5.22 2.15 -9.15
N LYS A 27 -6.16 3.05 -9.50
CA LYS A 27 -7.39 2.74 -10.24
C LYS A 27 -8.27 1.70 -9.54
N VAL A 28 -8.15 1.58 -8.23
CA VAL A 28 -8.96 0.70 -7.38
C VAL A 28 -10.01 1.54 -6.68
N ALA A 29 -11.26 1.07 -6.62
CA ALA A 29 -12.32 1.79 -5.93
C ALA A 29 -11.96 2.08 -4.46
N LYS A 30 -12.19 3.32 -4.00
CA LYS A 30 -11.95 3.75 -2.61
C LYS A 30 -12.57 2.81 -1.58
N ALA A 31 -13.79 2.32 -1.83
CA ALA A 31 -14.48 1.38 -0.94
C ALA A 31 -13.67 0.08 -0.75
N THR A 32 -13.05 -0.44 -1.82
CA THR A 32 -12.19 -1.63 -1.75
C THR A 32 -10.93 -1.35 -0.92
N ILE A 33 -10.30 -0.20 -1.10
CA ILE A 33 -9.15 0.23 -0.29
C ILE A 33 -9.54 0.36 1.19
N ALA A 34 -10.65 1.03 1.49
CA ALA A 34 -11.11 1.23 2.86
C ALA A 34 -11.38 -0.11 3.56
N VAL A 35 -12.04 -1.05 2.89
CA VAL A 35 -12.28 -2.40 3.43
C VAL A 35 -10.97 -3.15 3.63
N PHE A 36 -10.06 -3.10 2.66
CA PHE A 36 -8.75 -3.75 2.77
C PHE A 36 -7.95 -3.20 3.96
N GLU A 37 -7.89 -1.89 4.14
CA GLU A 37 -7.17 -1.24 5.24
C GLU A 37 -7.72 -1.60 6.63
N THR A 38 -8.99 -2.02 6.72
CA THR A 38 -9.55 -2.54 7.98
C THR A 38 -9.07 -3.95 8.33
N GLY A 39 -8.48 -4.68 7.38
CA GLY A 39 -8.10 -6.09 7.53
C GLY A 39 -9.27 -7.07 7.50
N LYS A 40 -10.52 -6.60 7.34
CA LYS A 40 -11.72 -7.46 7.34
C LYS A 40 -11.84 -8.34 6.10
N ARG A 41 -11.29 -7.90 4.96
CA ARG A 41 -11.26 -8.67 3.71
C ARG A 41 -9.98 -8.38 2.94
N THR A 42 -9.48 -9.42 2.27
CA THR A 42 -8.34 -9.34 1.37
C THR A 42 -8.85 -9.28 -0.07
N PRO A 43 -8.56 -8.21 -0.82
CA PRO A 43 -8.83 -8.14 -2.27
C PRO A 43 -8.07 -9.22 -3.05
N TYR A 44 -8.42 -9.40 -4.32
CA TYR A 44 -7.66 -10.26 -5.22
C TYR A 44 -6.20 -9.79 -5.38
N ASP A 45 -5.30 -10.73 -5.63
CA ASP A 45 -3.87 -10.47 -5.80
C ASP A 45 -3.56 -9.39 -6.83
N ARG A 46 -4.33 -9.35 -7.94
CA ARG A 46 -4.21 -8.30 -8.95
C ARG A 46 -4.48 -6.91 -8.36
N THR A 47 -5.56 -6.75 -7.60
CA THR A 47 -5.89 -5.49 -6.93
C THR A 47 -4.82 -5.08 -5.93
N LEU A 48 -4.26 -6.03 -5.18
CA LEU A 48 -3.16 -5.76 -4.25
C LEU A 48 -1.87 -5.39 -4.98
N GLY A 49 -1.63 -5.96 -6.16
CA GLY A 49 -0.57 -5.56 -7.07
C GLY A 49 -0.71 -4.11 -7.54
N ASP A 50 -1.90 -3.70 -7.97
CA ASP A 50 -2.18 -2.34 -8.42
C ASP A 50 -1.98 -1.31 -7.29
N VAL A 51 -2.46 -1.62 -6.08
CA VAL A 51 -2.26 -0.78 -4.89
C VAL A 51 -0.78 -0.67 -4.53
N ARG A 52 -0.05 -1.79 -4.53
CA ARG A 52 1.39 -1.81 -4.26
C ARG A 52 2.15 -0.96 -5.26
N ALA A 53 1.88 -1.15 -6.56
CA ALA A 53 2.56 -0.43 -7.63
C ALA A 53 2.34 1.09 -7.54
N ALA A 54 1.11 1.53 -7.19
CA ALA A 54 0.81 2.94 -6.99
C ALA A 54 1.63 3.55 -5.83
N LEU A 55 1.71 2.86 -4.69
CA LEU A 55 2.51 3.30 -3.55
C LEU A 55 4.00 3.32 -3.87
N GLU A 56 4.51 2.31 -4.60
CA GLU A 56 5.91 2.26 -5.02
C GLU A 56 6.26 3.36 -6.02
N ALA A 57 5.35 3.71 -6.93
CA ALA A 57 5.50 4.82 -7.86
C ALA A 57 5.57 6.16 -7.12
N ALA A 58 4.79 6.32 -6.04
CA ALA A 58 4.81 7.50 -5.17
C ALA A 58 6.02 7.59 -4.23
N GLY A 59 6.91 6.59 -4.24
CA GLY A 59 8.16 6.61 -3.48
C GLY A 59 8.16 5.74 -2.23
N VAL A 60 7.14 4.91 -1.99
CA VAL A 60 7.20 3.86 -0.96
C VAL A 60 8.11 2.73 -1.45
N ILE A 61 8.80 2.08 -0.52
CA ILE A 61 9.54 0.84 -0.75
C ILE A 61 8.99 -0.18 0.25
N PHE A 62 8.49 -1.31 -0.25
CA PHE A 62 8.14 -2.46 0.57
C PHE A 62 9.40 -3.27 0.88
N VAL A 63 9.57 -3.60 2.15
CA VAL A 63 10.73 -4.33 2.65
C VAL A 63 10.25 -5.70 3.10
N GLU A 64 10.87 -6.73 2.54
CA GLU A 64 10.68 -8.13 2.94
C GLU A 64 11.17 -8.33 4.39
N GLU A 65 10.72 -9.42 5.02
CA GLU A 65 11.21 -9.82 6.34
C GLU A 65 12.74 -9.99 6.30
N ASN A 66 13.46 -9.33 7.22
CA ASN A 66 14.92 -9.28 7.21
C ASN A 66 15.53 -9.53 8.61
N GLY A 67 14.92 -10.42 9.38
CA GLY A 67 15.24 -10.70 10.78
C GLY A 67 14.22 -10.09 11.76
N GLU A 68 13.45 -9.12 11.28
CA GLU A 68 12.24 -8.57 11.88
C GLU A 68 11.10 -8.67 10.84
N GLY A 69 9.85 -8.43 11.26
CA GLY A 69 8.67 -8.47 10.39
C GLY A 69 8.72 -7.54 9.16
N PRO A 70 7.89 -7.78 8.14
CA PRO A 70 7.87 -7.01 6.90
C PRO A 70 7.48 -5.55 7.13
N GLY A 71 8.05 -4.64 6.33
CA GLY A 71 7.95 -3.19 6.56
C GLY A 71 7.71 -2.34 5.31
N VAL A 72 7.66 -1.03 5.52
CA VAL A 72 7.64 -0.01 4.47
C VAL A 72 8.57 1.15 4.82
N ARG A 73 9.18 1.78 3.83
CA ARG A 73 10.03 2.97 4.00
C ARG A 73 9.92 3.92 2.81
N LEU A 74 10.38 5.16 2.97
CA LEU A 74 10.47 6.11 1.86
C LEU A 74 11.75 5.89 1.02
N ARG A 75 11.62 6.05 -0.28
CA ARG A 75 12.75 6.19 -1.21
C ARG A 75 13.49 7.49 -0.88
N LYS A 76 14.82 7.46 -0.94
CA LYS A 76 15.62 8.69 -0.79
C LYS A 76 15.22 9.70 -1.86
N VAL A 77 14.87 10.91 -1.44
CA VAL A 77 14.79 12.08 -2.32
C VAL A 77 16.21 12.38 -2.77
N ARG A 78 16.44 12.48 -4.08
CA ARG A 78 17.72 12.93 -4.63
C ARG A 78 17.81 14.44 -4.55
#